data_AF-A0A1G6TLB7-F1
#
_entry.id   AF-A0A1G6TLB7-F1
#
_cell.length_a   1.000
_cell.length_b   1.000
_cell.length_c   1.000
_cell.angle_alpha   90.00
_cell.angle_beta   90.00
_cell.angle_gamma   90.00
#
_symmetry.space_group_name_H-M   'P 1'
#
loop_
_entity.id
_entity.type
_entity.pdbx_description
1 polymer ?
#
loop_
_entity_poly.entity_id
_entity_poly.type
_entity_poly.pdbx_seq_one_letter_code
_entity_poly.pdbx_strand_id
1 'polypeptide(L)' 'MLDHRTWYQDVIRDGFVQAGHARPDDAARRYVMLRDGAMIAGMLGDVTTAQRTFAAGLDDLLGN' A
#
# COMPACT_ATOMS: atom_id res chain seq x y z
N MET A 1 -16.19 4.28 9.52
CA MET A 1 -15.52 4.02 8.22
C MET A 1 -14.28 4.90 8.04
N LEU A 2 -14.38 6.22 8.23
CA LEU A 2 -13.20 7.10 8.23
C LEU A 2 -12.19 6.71 9.31
N ASP A 3 -12.65 6.41 10.54
CA ASP A 3 -11.76 6.01 11.64
C ASP A 3 -10.94 4.76 11.31
N HIS A 4 -11.55 3.75 10.66
CA HIS A 4 -10.84 2.56 10.21
C HIS A 4 -9.81 2.88 9.12
N ARG A 5 -10.14 3.78 8.19
CA ARG A 5 -9.19 4.20 7.14
C ARG A 5 -8.00 4.96 7.72
N THR A 6 -8.25 5.87 8.67
CA THR A 6 -7.19 6.62 9.37
C THR A 6 -6.31 5.68 10.18
N TRP A 7 -6.91 4.81 11.00
CA TRP A 7 -6.16 3.80 11.76
C TRP A 7 -5.30 2.92 10.85
N TYR A 8 -5.86 2.42 9.75
CA TYR A 8 -5.11 1.57 8.83
C TYR A 8 -3.95 2.32 8.17
N GLN A 9 -4.15 3.57 7.76
CA GLN A 9 -3.08 4.39 7.21
C GLN A 9 -1.96 4.62 8.24
N ASP A 10 -2.30 4.85 9.51
CA ASP A 10 -1.31 5.03 10.59
C ASP A 10 -0.48 3.76 10.82
N VAL A 11 -1.12 2.58 10.80
CA VAL A 11 -0.42 1.29 10.90
C VAL A 11 0.60 1.12 9.77
N ILE A 12 0.22 1.46 8.54
CA ILE A 12 1.12 1.37 7.38
C ILE A 12 2.24 2.41 7.47
N ARG A 13 1.93 3.64 7.91
CA ARG A 13 2.93 4.69 8.16
C ARG A 13 4.00 4.20 9.13
N ASP A 14 3.59 3.57 10.24
CA ASP A 14 4.52 3.01 11.22
C ASP A 14 5.41 1.91 10.63
N GLY A 15 4.86 1.10 9.71
CA GLY A 15 5.66 0.15 8.93
C GLY A 15 6.76 0.83 8.09
N PHE A 16 6.42 1.91 7.37
CA PHE A 16 7.41 2.68 6.60
C PHE A 16 8.45 3.40 7.48
N VAL A 17 8.06 3.86 8.67
CA VAL A 17 9.00 4.40 9.68
C VAL A 17 10.00 3.32 10.10
N GLN A 18 9.52 2.12 10.42
CA GLN A 18 10.38 1.00 10.81
C GLN A 18 11.30 0.54 9.67
N ALA A 19 10.86 0.67 8.43
CA ALA A 19 11.67 0.42 7.24
C ALA A 19 12.70 1.52 6.92
N GLY A 20 12.74 2.62 7.70
CA GLY A 20 13.67 3.72 7.48
C GLY A 20 13.34 4.60 6.27
N HIS A 21 12.09 4.56 5.78
CA HIS A 21 11.69 5.30 4.59
C HIS A 21 11.70 6.82 4.84
N ALA A 22 12.30 7.59 3.93
CA ALA A 22 12.52 9.04 4.11
C ALA A 22 11.23 9.88 4.18
N ARG A 23 10.12 9.38 3.62
CA ARG A 23 8.80 10.05 3.57
C ARG A 23 7.66 9.09 3.92
N PRO A 24 7.54 8.65 5.19
CA PRO A 24 6.66 7.55 5.58
C PRO A 24 5.17 7.89 5.39
N ASP A 25 4.76 9.14 5.64
CA ASP A 25 3.37 9.57 5.45
C ASP A 25 2.91 9.55 4.00
N ASP A 26 3.81 9.88 3.07
CA ASP A 26 3.52 9.86 1.63
C ASP A 26 3.51 8.43 1.10
N ALA A 27 4.45 7.60 1.56
CA ALA A 27 4.50 6.18 1.23
C ALA A 27 3.25 5.45 1.72
N ALA A 28 2.79 5.70 2.95
CA ALA A 28 1.58 5.11 3.49
C ALA A 28 0.32 5.49 2.69
N ARG A 29 0.18 6.77 2.31
CA ARG A 29 -0.94 7.22 1.47
C ARG A 29 -0.94 6.53 0.11
N ARG A 30 0.23 6.40 -0.53
CA ARG A 30 0.38 5.71 -1.81
C ARG A 30 0.11 4.21 -1.70
N TYR A 31 0.62 3.58 -0.65
CA TYR A 31 0.35 2.18 -0.34
C TYR A 31 -1.15 1.90 -0.22
N VAL A 32 -1.89 2.72 0.53
CA VAL A 32 -3.34 2.52 0.70
C VAL A 32 -4.06 2.64 -0.65
N MET A 33 -3.68 3.60 -1.51
CA MET A 33 -4.21 3.69 -2.88
C MET A 33 -3.87 2.44 -3.71
N LEU A 34 -2.64 1.96 -3.66
CA LEU A 34 -2.18 0.74 -4.33
C LEU A 34 -2.95 -0.50 -3.87
N ARG A 35 -3.12 -0.66 -2.55
CA ARG A 35 -3.86 -1.76 -1.93
C ARG A 35 -5.33 -1.72 -2.35
N ASP A 36 -5.96 -0.56 -2.31
CA ASP A 36 -7.37 -0.41 -2.70
C ASP A 36 -7.56 -0.74 -4.20
N GLY A 37 -6.64 -0.28 -5.06
CA GLY A 37 -6.62 -0.63 -6.47
C GLY A 37 -6.41 -2.13 -6.72
N ALA A 38 -5.45 -2.76 -6.04
CA ALA A 38 -5.17 -4.19 -6.15
C ALA A 38 -6.34 -5.06 -5.72
N MET A 39 -7.06 -4.67 -4.65
CA MET A 39 -8.27 -5.34 -4.20
C MET A 39 -9.37 -5.34 -5.28
N ILE A 40 -9.61 -4.20 -5.93
CA ILE A 40 -10.62 -4.10 -7.01
C ILE A 40 -10.16 -4.82 -8.28
N ALA A 41 -8.90 -4.66 -8.68
CA ALA A 41 -8.34 -5.32 -9.85
C ALA A 41 -8.38 -6.85 -9.74
N GLY A 42 -8.08 -7.40 -8.56
CA GLY A 42 -8.17 -8.82 -8.30
C GLY A 42 -9.62 -9.34 -8.25
N MET A 43 -10.56 -8.54 -7.75
CA MET A 43 -11.98 -8.88 -7.77
C MET A 43 -12.56 -8.90 -9.19
N LEU A 44 -12.16 -7.95 -10.03
CA LEU A 44 -12.70 -7.77 -11.38
C LEU A 44 -11.91 -8.49 -12.49
N GLY A 45 -10.78 -9.11 -12.15
CA GLY A 45 -9.82 -9.62 -13.13
C GLY A 45 -9.00 -10.79 -12.60
N ASP A 46 -7.74 -10.84 -13.03
CA ASP A 46 -6.82 -11.89 -12.60
C ASP A 46 -6.12 -11.51 -11.28
N VAL A 47 -6.44 -12.27 -10.22
CA VAL A 47 -5.84 -12.13 -8.89
C VAL A 47 -4.31 -12.21 -8.94
N THR A 48 -3.75 -13.08 -9.77
CA THR A 48 -2.29 -13.28 -9.85
C THR A 48 -1.60 -12.02 -10.39
N THR A 49 -2.17 -11.42 -11.43
CA THR A 49 -1.67 -10.16 -12.00
C THR A 49 -1.81 -9.02 -11.02
N ALA A 50 -2.97 -8.89 -10.34
CA ALA A 50 -3.16 -7.86 -9.32
C ALA A 50 -2.15 -7.97 -8.16
N GLN A 51 -1.87 -9.19 -7.67
CA GLN A 51 -0.87 -9.45 -6.63
C GLN A 51 0.55 -9.07 -7.08
N ARG A 52 0.95 -9.46 -8.29
CA ARG A 52 2.28 -9.11 -8.84
C ARG A 52 2.44 -7.60 -9.01
N THR A 53 1.42 -6.91 -9.53
CA THR A 53 1.45 -5.46 -9.69
C THR A 53 1.51 -4.75 -8.34
N PHE A 54 0.76 -5.22 -7.34
CA PHE A 54 0.83 -4.68 -5.99
C PHE A 54 2.23 -4.87 -5.37
N ALA A 55 2.82 -6.07 -5.50
CA ALA A 55 4.15 -6.35 -4.98
C ALA A 55 5.21 -5.44 -5.62
N ALA A 56 5.22 -5.31 -6.95
CA ALA A 56 6.14 -4.41 -7.64
C ALA A 56 5.97 -2.94 -7.19
N GLY A 57 4.73 -2.46 -7.06
CA GLY A 57 4.48 -1.11 -6.57
C GLY A 57 4.88 -0.91 -5.10
N LEU A 58 4.84 -1.96 -4.27
CA LEU A 58 5.35 -1.93 -2.90
C LEU A 58 6.89 -1.87 -2.89
N ASP A 59 7.56 -2.63 -3.74
CA ASP A 59 9.02 -2.59 -3.87
C ASP A 59 9.50 -1.19 -4.28
N ASP A 60 8.83 -0.56 -5.25
CA ASP A 60 9.07 0.84 -5.64
C ASP A 60 8.93 1.81 -4.46
N LEU A 61 7.94 1.58 -3.58
CA LEU A 61 7.72 2.41 -2.38
C LEU A 61 8.76 2.14 -1.29
N LEU A 62 9.42 0.99 -1.28
CA LEU A 62 10.53 0.70 -0.38
C LEU A 62 11.86 1.22 -0.92
N GLY A 63 11.92 1.57 -2.21
CA GLY A 63 13.12 2.03 -2.89
C GLY A 63 14.04 0.90 -3.34
N ASN A 64 13.48 -0.30 -3.58
CA ASN A 64 14.18 -1.48 -4.08
C ASN A 64 14.22 -1.53 -5.61
#